data_AF-A0A0Q5VGN3-F1
#
_entry.id   AF-A0A0Q5VGN3-F1
#
_cell.length_a   1.000
_cell.length_b   1.000
_cell.length_c   1.000
_cell.angle_alpha   90.00
_cell.angle_beta   90.00
_cell.angle_gamma   90.00
#
_symmetry.space_group_name_H-M   'P 1'
#
loop_
_entity.id
_entity.type
_entity.pdbx_description
1 polymer ?
#
loop_
_entity_poly.entity_id
_entity_poly.type
_entity_poly.pdbx_seq_one_letter_code
_entity_poly.pdbx_strand_id
1 'polypeptide(L)'
;MAKAPAIQDFAPIAMGIQRGGALMVRLFHDGSVNAEDCVLRLVYMNGRFGNIPAGGNAKAAAALADPEALLRGHKRGSGLGPEHIDFVFTPRPGKLVQAAFVKIKTDAGAEVVPWAKGFRFDARIPRDGQEFRNNLTFKRSRHADEETVLASSFDVLNAFVGTPEAEQLAPYLVNAFVICTYKTVSTGAVVNPAMIYAQQIDALIDGMSPSHSMRIDREIARLSVHTALWHYAVHIGDRALFEASMDGIEAVSRMDREQHPTFAYNACKSLLLRALLMSFSDPAASRYAFALVYARFRAAAAIRTGNPVWLQELSVGLQASILAVGAIKTLKTEIELSRGVIRSMLELAPRVGTPAFERKLKALAVAYKTEGEARLKAGPAQVAADDDLDLDEDGGHES
;
A
#
# COMPACT_ATOMS: atom_id res chain seq x y z
N MET A 1 -4.84 -29.23 27.39
CA MET A 1 -3.94 -28.48 26.47
C MET A 1 -2.55 -29.07 26.58
N ALA A 2 -2.03 -29.70 25.52
CA ALA A 2 -0.66 -30.22 25.53
C ALA A 2 0.33 -29.04 25.51
N LYS A 3 1.22 -28.99 26.50
CA LYS A 3 2.34 -28.02 26.53
C LYS A 3 3.20 -28.24 25.29
N ALA A 4 3.49 -27.16 24.56
CA ALA A 4 4.49 -27.19 23.50
C ALA A 4 5.84 -27.62 24.11
N PRO A 5 6.57 -28.57 23.50
CA PRO A 5 7.84 -29.04 24.03
C PRO A 5 8.86 -27.90 24.10
N ALA A 6 9.68 -27.91 25.15
CA ALA A 6 10.78 -26.97 25.33
C ALA A 6 11.82 -27.17 24.21
N ILE A 7 12.15 -26.08 23.50
CA ILE A 7 13.16 -26.07 22.45
C ILE A 7 14.53 -26.15 23.15
N GLN A 8 15.11 -27.35 23.26
CA GLN A 8 16.51 -27.53 23.65
C GLN A 8 17.44 -26.86 22.62
N ASP A 9 18.57 -26.32 23.08
CA ASP A 9 19.60 -25.67 22.27
C ASP A 9 20.36 -26.69 21.40
N PHE A 10 19.73 -27.14 20.32
CA PHE A 10 20.43 -27.74 19.19
C PHE A 10 21.02 -26.62 18.31
N ALA A 11 22.22 -26.84 17.78
CA ALA A 11 22.72 -26.09 16.63
C ALA A 11 21.65 -26.16 15.52
N PRO A 12 21.29 -25.06 14.85
CA PRO A 12 20.12 -25.07 13.97
C PRO A 12 20.38 -26.03 12.81
N ILE A 13 19.70 -27.18 12.81
CA ILE A 13 19.73 -28.17 11.72
C ILE A 13 19.11 -27.58 10.44
N ALA A 14 18.32 -26.50 10.58
CA ALA A 14 17.78 -25.71 9.48
C ALA A 14 17.77 -24.21 9.79
N MET A 15 18.06 -23.39 8.78
CA MET A 15 17.83 -21.94 8.80
C MET A 15 16.88 -21.56 7.66
N GLY A 16 15.80 -20.88 8.01
CA GLY A 16 14.76 -20.47 7.08
C GLY A 16 14.71 -18.96 6.85
N ILE A 17 14.49 -18.55 5.60
CA ILE A 17 14.20 -17.16 5.19
C ILE A 17 12.92 -17.13 4.37
N GLN A 18 12.01 -16.20 4.66
CA GLN A 18 10.89 -15.94 3.76
C GLN A 18 11.24 -14.78 2.83
N ARG A 19 10.83 -14.92 1.57
CA ARG A 19 10.75 -13.82 0.62
C ARG A 19 9.40 -13.90 -0.11
N GLY A 20 8.60 -12.85 0.01
CA GLY A 20 7.23 -12.87 -0.52
C GLY A 20 6.40 -14.02 0.05
N GLY A 21 5.72 -14.76 -0.81
CA GLY A 21 5.00 -15.98 -0.41
C GLY A 21 5.88 -17.21 -0.22
N ALA A 22 7.17 -17.17 -0.58
CA ALA A 22 8.06 -18.32 -0.61
C ALA A 22 8.84 -18.50 0.71
N LEU A 23 9.02 -19.75 1.11
CA LEU A 23 9.80 -20.17 2.28
C LEU A 23 11.05 -20.88 1.79
N MET A 24 12.21 -20.30 2.08
CA MET A 24 13.52 -20.80 1.70
C MET A 24 14.16 -21.46 2.90
N VAL A 25 14.89 -22.55 2.68
CA VAL A 25 15.55 -23.33 3.74
C VAL A 25 16.97 -23.63 3.33
N ARG A 26 17.89 -23.40 4.26
CA ARG A 26 19.18 -24.08 4.34
C ARG A 26 19.10 -25.17 5.39
N LEU A 27 19.58 -26.36 5.08
CA LEU A 27 19.82 -27.42 6.05
C LEU A 27 21.31 -27.55 6.33
N PHE A 28 21.66 -27.80 7.58
CA PHE A 28 23.02 -28.09 8.00
C PHE A 28 23.19 -29.60 8.10
N HIS A 29 23.08 -30.30 6.96
CA HIS A 29 23.39 -31.73 6.84
C HIS A 29 24.63 -31.94 5.96
N ASP A 30 25.15 -33.16 5.91
CA ASP A 30 26.35 -33.59 5.19
C ASP A 30 26.25 -33.58 3.64
N GLY A 31 25.26 -32.90 3.08
CA GLY A 31 25.01 -32.85 1.63
C GLY A 31 24.19 -34.00 1.02
N SER A 32 23.71 -34.99 1.80
CA SER A 32 23.03 -36.19 1.27
C SER A 32 21.52 -36.07 0.98
N VAL A 33 20.83 -35.00 1.39
CA VAL A 33 19.36 -34.91 1.28
C VAL A 33 18.93 -34.48 -0.12
N ASN A 34 18.15 -35.32 -0.79
CA ASN A 34 17.53 -35.01 -2.07
C ASN A 34 16.22 -34.22 -1.91
N ALA A 35 15.85 -33.46 -2.94
CA ALA A 35 14.59 -32.70 -2.95
C ALA A 35 13.34 -33.58 -2.81
N GLU A 36 13.38 -34.81 -3.30
CA GLU A 36 12.27 -35.78 -3.19
C GLU A 36 12.06 -36.29 -1.76
N ASP A 37 13.11 -36.22 -0.94
CA ASP A 37 13.12 -36.64 0.46
C ASP A 37 12.82 -35.49 1.43
N CYS A 38 12.58 -34.28 0.90
CA CYS A 38 12.36 -33.05 1.66
C CYS A 38 10.95 -32.48 1.44
N VAL A 39 10.21 -32.32 2.54
CA VAL A 39 8.84 -31.79 2.53
C VAL A 39 8.70 -30.71 3.60
N LEU A 40 8.11 -29.57 3.24
CA LEU A 40 7.71 -28.58 4.21
C LEU A 40 6.31 -28.92 4.75
N ARG A 41 6.23 -29.23 6.03
CA ARG A 41 4.98 -29.35 6.78
C ARG A 41 4.58 -28.00 7.34
N LEU A 42 3.44 -27.49 6.89
CA LEU A 42 2.78 -26.31 7.42
C LEU A 42 1.75 -26.70 8.48
N VAL A 43 1.70 -25.94 9.56
CA VAL A 43 0.61 -25.92 10.52
C VAL A 43 -0.23 -24.69 10.22
N TYR A 44 -1.50 -24.88 9.87
CA TYR A 44 -2.42 -23.79 9.61
C TYR A 44 -3.07 -23.30 10.90
N MET A 45 -3.55 -22.05 10.89
CA MET A 45 -4.23 -21.44 12.04
C MET A 45 -5.47 -22.21 12.52
N ASN A 46 -6.10 -23.01 11.66
CA ASN A 46 -7.21 -23.89 12.02
C ASN A 46 -6.76 -25.25 12.60
N GLY A 47 -5.47 -25.43 12.92
CA GLY A 47 -4.89 -26.65 13.46
C GLY A 47 -4.67 -27.77 12.45
N ARG A 48 -5.05 -27.61 11.17
CA ARG A 48 -4.80 -28.61 10.13
C ARG A 48 -3.34 -28.54 9.65
N PHE A 49 -2.87 -29.66 9.12
CA PHE A 49 -1.54 -29.76 8.51
C PHE A 49 -1.63 -29.75 6.98
N GLY A 50 -0.65 -29.13 6.34
CA GLY A 50 -0.40 -29.23 4.91
C GLY A 50 1.04 -29.66 4.65
N ASN A 51 1.26 -30.47 3.63
CA ASN A 51 2.60 -30.85 3.20
C ASN A 51 2.86 -30.24 1.81
N ILE A 52 4.01 -29.61 1.65
CA ILE A 52 4.44 -28.98 0.40
C ILE A 52 5.76 -29.64 -0.01
N PRO A 53 5.82 -30.29 -1.18
CA PRO A 53 7.08 -30.85 -1.68
C PRO A 53 8.06 -29.71 -1.99
N ALA A 54 9.36 -29.99 -1.88
CA ALA A 54 10.37 -29.02 -2.29
C ALA A 54 10.23 -28.72 -3.80
N GLY A 55 10.31 -27.44 -4.16
CA GLY A 55 10.15 -26.98 -5.55
C GLY A 55 11.33 -27.29 -6.49
N GLY A 56 12.33 -28.07 -6.03
CA GLY A 56 13.60 -28.32 -6.71
C GLY A 56 14.59 -27.14 -6.66
N ASN A 57 15.87 -27.45 -6.82
CA ASN A 57 17.00 -26.49 -6.73
C ASN A 57 16.95 -25.37 -7.80
N ALA A 58 16.33 -25.63 -8.96
CA ALA A 58 16.32 -24.69 -10.09
C ALA A 58 15.40 -23.45 -9.92
N LYS A 59 14.38 -23.53 -9.07
CA LYS A 59 13.51 -22.37 -8.75
C LYS A 59 14.07 -21.47 -7.66
N ALA A 60 15.03 -21.96 -6.87
CA ALA A 60 15.78 -21.13 -5.92
C ALA A 60 16.52 -20.00 -6.66
N ALA A 61 17.26 -20.32 -7.73
CA ALA A 61 18.01 -19.34 -8.51
C ALA A 61 17.13 -18.21 -9.11
N ALA A 62 15.91 -18.52 -9.55
CA ALA A 62 14.98 -17.53 -10.13
C ALA A 62 14.28 -16.65 -9.08
N ALA A 63 13.95 -17.20 -7.91
CA ALA A 63 13.41 -16.43 -6.78
C ALA A 63 14.48 -15.54 -6.09
N LEU A 64 15.76 -15.77 -6.41
CA LEU A 64 16.93 -15.08 -5.86
C LEU A 64 17.51 -14.00 -6.80
N ALA A 65 16.82 -13.68 -7.91
CA ALA A 65 17.30 -12.78 -8.97
C ALA A 65 17.42 -11.28 -8.58
N ASP A 66 17.46 -10.95 -7.29
CA ASP A 66 17.94 -9.65 -6.78
C ASP A 66 19.18 -9.88 -5.89
N PRO A 67 20.38 -9.87 -6.48
CA PRO A 67 21.64 -10.08 -5.77
C PRO A 67 21.93 -9.01 -4.71
N GLU A 68 21.44 -7.78 -4.89
CA GLU A 68 21.71 -6.66 -3.98
C GLU A 68 20.91 -6.72 -2.68
N ALA A 69 19.68 -7.26 -2.72
CA ALA A 69 18.91 -7.53 -1.51
C ALA A 69 19.57 -8.60 -0.62
N LEU A 70 20.14 -9.65 -1.21
CA LEU A 70 20.82 -10.73 -0.51
C LEU A 70 22.17 -10.30 0.08
N LEU A 71 22.97 -9.52 -0.65
CA LEU A 71 24.20 -8.91 -0.15
C LEU A 71 23.95 -8.02 1.08
N ARG A 72 22.79 -7.35 1.16
CA ARG A 72 22.39 -6.59 2.36
C ARG A 72 22.00 -7.48 3.54
N GLY A 73 21.38 -8.64 3.30
CA GLY A 73 21.10 -9.66 4.31
C GLY A 73 22.37 -10.35 4.83
N HIS A 74 23.33 -10.61 3.93
CA HIS A 74 24.63 -11.18 4.25
C HIS A 74 25.49 -10.23 5.10
N LYS A 75 25.52 -8.92 4.76
CA LYS A 75 26.19 -7.87 5.56
C LYS A 75 25.61 -7.68 6.97
N ARG A 76 24.40 -8.18 7.26
CA ARG A 76 23.78 -8.15 8.60
C ARG A 76 24.05 -9.41 9.44
N GLY A 77 25.00 -10.26 9.03
CA GLY A 77 25.49 -11.38 9.84
C GLY A 77 24.63 -12.64 9.80
N SER A 78 23.71 -12.77 8.84
CA SER A 78 22.83 -13.95 8.72
C SER A 78 23.50 -15.17 8.06
N GLY A 79 24.66 -15.01 7.41
CA GLY A 79 25.42 -16.12 6.79
C GLY A 79 24.71 -16.85 5.63
N LEU A 80 23.55 -16.37 5.19
CA LEU A 80 22.77 -16.95 4.10
C LEU A 80 22.87 -16.09 2.85
N GLY A 81 23.83 -16.40 1.98
CA GLY A 81 23.79 -15.99 0.58
C GLY A 81 22.92 -16.94 -0.26
N PRO A 82 22.53 -16.54 -1.48
CA PRO A 82 21.76 -17.37 -2.40
C PRO A 82 22.39 -18.75 -2.68
N GLU A 83 23.73 -18.82 -2.67
CA GLU A 83 24.54 -20.02 -2.81
C GLU A 83 24.42 -21.03 -1.66
N HIS A 84 23.66 -20.68 -0.61
CA HIS A 84 23.50 -21.47 0.60
C HIS A 84 22.05 -21.90 0.85
N ILE A 85 21.16 -21.79 -0.14
CA ILE A 85 19.76 -22.21 -0.03
C ILE A 85 19.57 -23.56 -0.69
N ASP A 86 19.15 -24.56 0.08
CA ASP A 86 18.98 -25.95 -0.41
C ASP A 86 17.59 -26.18 -1.00
N PHE A 87 16.55 -25.60 -0.40
CA PHE A 87 15.16 -25.82 -0.80
C PHE A 87 14.31 -24.56 -0.77
N VAL A 88 13.39 -24.47 -1.73
CA VAL A 88 12.35 -23.44 -1.77
C VAL A 88 10.97 -24.09 -1.81
N PHE A 89 10.08 -23.57 -0.97
CA PHE A 89 8.71 -24.00 -0.84
C PHE A 89 7.77 -22.84 -1.10
N THR A 90 6.68 -23.09 -1.82
CA THR A 90 5.66 -22.08 -2.11
C THR A 90 4.34 -22.47 -1.46
N PRO A 91 4.06 -21.99 -0.23
CA PRO A 91 2.75 -22.02 0.37
C PRO A 91 1.63 -21.64 -0.60
N ARG A 92 0.50 -22.35 -0.49
CA ARG A 92 -0.72 -21.95 -1.21
C ARG A 92 -1.16 -20.57 -0.70
N PRO A 93 -1.42 -19.59 -1.58
CA PRO A 93 -1.94 -18.29 -1.19
C PRO A 93 -3.23 -18.40 -0.36
N GLY A 94 -3.43 -17.46 0.57
CA GLY A 94 -4.67 -17.35 1.36
C GLY A 94 -4.84 -18.42 2.46
N LYS A 95 -3.85 -19.30 2.67
CA LYS A 95 -3.85 -20.23 3.81
C LYS A 95 -2.97 -19.68 4.92
N LEU A 96 -3.60 -19.25 6.00
CA LEU A 96 -2.92 -18.69 7.17
C LEU A 96 -2.05 -19.75 7.86
N VAL A 97 -0.74 -19.56 7.77
CA VAL A 97 0.27 -20.44 8.36
C VAL A 97 0.58 -19.95 9.78
N GLN A 98 0.54 -20.87 10.74
CA GLN A 98 0.96 -20.64 12.12
C GLN A 98 2.44 -21.01 12.33
N ALA A 99 2.85 -22.16 11.80
CA ALA A 99 4.21 -22.68 11.93
C ALA A 99 4.61 -23.49 10.68
N ALA A 100 5.90 -23.59 10.43
CA ALA A 100 6.47 -24.42 9.38
C ALA A 100 7.58 -25.32 9.92
N PHE A 101 7.62 -26.55 9.46
CA PHE A 101 8.59 -27.57 9.83
C PHE A 101 9.11 -28.23 8.56
N VAL A 102 10.41 -28.50 8.50
CA VAL A 102 10.99 -29.28 7.42
C VAL A 102 11.03 -30.73 7.87
N LYS A 103 10.43 -31.61 7.09
CA LYS A 103 10.51 -33.05 7.25
C LYS A 103 11.51 -33.58 6.23
N ILE A 104 12.53 -34.25 6.73
CA ILE A 104 13.63 -34.82 5.95
C ILE A 104 13.56 -36.33 6.11
N LYS A 105 13.57 -37.06 5.01
CA LYS A 105 13.75 -38.51 5.04
C LYS A 105 15.24 -38.83 4.94
N THR A 106 15.76 -39.57 5.90
CA THR A 106 17.14 -40.07 5.95
C THR A 106 17.12 -41.59 5.99
N ASP A 107 18.28 -42.22 5.82
CA ASP A 107 18.44 -43.68 5.91
C ASP A 107 18.07 -44.22 7.30
N ALA A 108 18.19 -43.40 8.35
CA ALA A 108 17.84 -43.73 9.73
C ALA A 108 16.36 -43.49 10.07
N GLY A 109 15.57 -42.90 9.16
CA GLY A 109 14.16 -42.58 9.37
C GLY A 109 13.79 -41.16 8.99
N ALA A 110 12.60 -40.69 9.38
CA ALA A 110 12.18 -39.32 9.09
C ALA A 110 12.49 -38.38 10.27
N GLU A 111 13.26 -37.34 9.99
CA GLU A 111 13.53 -36.25 10.93
C GLU A 111 12.58 -35.07 10.69
N VAL A 112 12.14 -34.41 11.76
CA VAL A 112 11.32 -33.19 11.67
C VAL A 112 12.00 -32.09 12.44
N VAL A 113 12.38 -31.02 11.74
CA VAL A 113 13.07 -29.87 12.32
C VAL A 113 12.26 -28.59 12.11
N PRO A 114 12.31 -27.62 13.04
CA PRO A 114 11.72 -26.31 12.82
C PRO A 114 12.33 -25.65 11.58
N TRP A 115 11.50 -25.02 10.74
CA TRP A 115 11.96 -24.30 9.55
C TRP A 115 12.96 -23.17 9.88
N ALA A 116 12.70 -22.44 10.97
CA ALA A 116 13.63 -21.46 11.52
C ALA A 116 13.45 -21.35 13.04
N LYS A 117 14.56 -21.43 13.79
CA LYS A 117 14.55 -21.37 15.27
C LYS A 117 13.95 -20.04 15.75
N GLY A 118 12.96 -20.12 16.65
CA GLY A 118 12.30 -18.94 17.23
C GLY A 118 11.41 -18.15 16.26
N PHE A 119 11.25 -18.60 15.02
CA PHE A 119 10.39 -17.97 14.04
C PHE A 119 8.99 -18.57 14.10
N ARG A 120 7.97 -17.73 14.28
CA ARG A 120 6.56 -18.14 14.20
C ARG A 120 5.83 -17.25 13.21
N PHE A 121 4.98 -17.87 12.39
CA PHE A 121 4.21 -17.17 11.36
C PHE A 121 2.96 -16.51 11.95
N ASP A 122 2.41 -17.04 13.05
CA ASP A 122 1.28 -16.44 13.75
C ASP A 122 1.54 -15.03 14.27
N ALA A 123 2.78 -14.70 14.64
CA ALA A 123 3.16 -13.33 15.00
C ALA A 123 2.93 -12.31 13.86
N ARG A 124 2.63 -12.74 12.63
CA ARG A 124 2.30 -11.87 11.49
C ARG A 124 0.81 -11.58 11.37
N ILE A 125 -0.02 -12.34 12.08
CA ILE A 125 -1.47 -12.15 12.14
C ILE A 125 -1.77 -11.59 13.54
N PRO A 126 -1.55 -10.27 13.73
CA PRO A 126 -1.73 -9.64 15.03
C PRO A 126 -3.18 -9.77 15.49
N ARG A 127 -3.36 -10.12 16.75
CA ARG A 127 -4.69 -10.34 17.37
C ARG A 127 -5.21 -9.11 18.09
N ASP A 128 -4.36 -8.11 18.27
CA ASP A 128 -4.71 -6.83 18.86
C ASP A 128 -3.90 -5.68 18.24
N GLY A 129 -4.24 -4.47 18.67
CA GLY A 129 -3.60 -3.26 18.18
C GLY A 129 -2.11 -3.10 18.53
N GLN A 130 -1.66 -3.69 19.64
CA GLN A 130 -0.25 -3.62 20.04
C GLN A 130 0.60 -4.61 19.23
N GLU A 131 0.10 -5.83 19.00
CA GLU A 131 0.71 -6.78 18.09
C GLU A 131 0.78 -6.21 16.67
N PHE A 132 -0.27 -5.54 16.20
CA PHE A 132 -0.26 -4.92 14.88
C PHE A 132 0.86 -3.89 14.76
N ARG A 133 1.01 -3.03 15.78
CA ARG A 133 2.08 -2.04 15.84
C ARG A 133 3.47 -2.69 15.81
N ASN A 134 3.62 -3.78 16.55
CA ASN A 134 4.88 -4.49 16.70
C ASN A 134 5.28 -5.26 15.43
N ASN A 135 4.29 -5.75 14.67
CA ASN A 135 4.52 -6.79 13.66
C ASN A 135 4.30 -6.32 12.21
N LEU A 136 3.48 -5.28 11.97
CA LEU A 136 3.20 -4.78 10.61
C LEU A 136 3.73 -3.36 10.35
N THR A 137 3.74 -2.47 11.34
CA THR A 137 3.98 -1.03 11.08
C THR A 137 5.36 -0.48 11.49
N PHE A 138 6.03 -0.97 12.55
CA PHE A 138 7.15 -0.21 13.13
C PHE A 138 8.45 -0.94 13.50
N LYS A 139 8.60 -2.27 13.30
CA LYS A 139 9.88 -2.94 13.57
C LYS A 139 10.63 -3.40 12.32
N ARG A 140 11.87 -2.93 12.18
CA ARG A 140 12.90 -3.37 11.22
C ARG A 140 13.28 -4.85 11.32
N SER A 141 12.78 -5.58 12.32
CA SER A 141 13.36 -6.85 12.75
C SER A 141 12.84 -8.10 12.05
N ARG A 142 11.87 -8.04 11.12
CA ARG A 142 11.34 -9.28 10.49
C ARG A 142 10.95 -9.25 9.01
N HIS A 143 10.73 -8.09 8.41
CA HIS A 143 10.42 -8.01 6.97
C HIS A 143 11.61 -7.39 6.25
N ALA A 144 12.50 -8.23 5.72
CA ALA A 144 13.70 -7.78 5.04
C ALA A 144 13.41 -7.19 3.66
N ASP A 145 12.25 -7.54 3.06
CA ASP A 145 11.88 -7.23 1.69
C ASP A 145 10.40 -6.82 1.57
N GLU A 146 10.10 -6.09 0.50
CA GLU A 146 8.76 -5.54 0.24
C GLU A 146 7.71 -6.60 -0.12
N GLU A 147 8.13 -7.71 -0.74
CA GLU A 147 7.22 -8.80 -1.10
C GLU A 147 6.71 -9.52 0.15
N THR A 148 7.56 -9.70 1.16
CA THR A 148 7.17 -10.28 2.44
C THR A 148 6.18 -9.39 3.19
N VAL A 149 6.33 -8.05 3.11
CA VAL A 149 5.35 -7.10 3.65
C VAL A 149 4.03 -7.19 2.88
N LEU A 150 4.08 -7.30 1.55
CA LEU A 150 2.91 -7.51 0.70
C LEU A 150 2.14 -8.78 1.12
N ALA A 151 2.83 -9.91 1.22
CA ALA A 151 2.23 -11.18 1.64
C ALA A 151 1.65 -11.09 3.07
N SER A 152 2.40 -10.53 4.02
CA SER A 152 1.97 -10.43 5.41
C SER A 152 0.74 -9.53 5.57
N SER A 153 0.70 -8.39 4.88
CA SER A 153 -0.47 -7.51 4.91
C SER A 153 -1.72 -8.16 4.31
N PHE A 154 -1.57 -8.98 3.27
CA PHE A 154 -2.67 -9.76 2.71
C PHE A 154 -3.13 -10.88 3.66
N ASP A 155 -2.23 -11.56 4.37
CA ASP A 155 -2.59 -12.57 5.38
C ASP A 155 -3.44 -11.96 6.51
N VAL A 156 -3.15 -10.73 6.94
CA VAL A 156 -3.98 -10.03 7.94
C VAL A 156 -5.41 -9.82 7.43
N LEU A 157 -5.57 -9.40 6.17
CA LEU A 157 -6.89 -9.21 5.58
C LEU A 157 -7.66 -10.54 5.49
N ASN A 158 -7.00 -11.60 5.01
CA ASN A 158 -7.61 -12.95 4.94
C ASN A 158 -8.02 -13.50 6.31
N ALA A 159 -7.33 -13.09 7.38
CA ALA A 159 -7.58 -13.59 8.72
C ALA A 159 -8.80 -13.00 9.39
N PHE A 160 -9.09 -11.72 9.12
CA PHE A 160 -10.04 -10.97 9.94
C PHE A 160 -11.16 -10.29 9.14
N VAL A 161 -10.99 -10.04 7.84
CA VAL A 161 -12.08 -9.45 7.06
C VAL A 161 -13.24 -10.44 6.99
N GLY A 162 -14.43 -10.01 7.43
CA GLY A 162 -15.62 -10.85 7.48
C GLY A 162 -15.75 -11.70 8.76
N THR A 163 -14.88 -11.51 9.76
CA THR A 163 -15.03 -12.14 11.08
C THR A 163 -15.68 -11.19 12.09
N PRO A 164 -16.25 -11.70 13.21
CA PRO A 164 -16.82 -10.84 14.25
C PRO A 164 -15.84 -9.83 14.86
N GLU A 165 -14.54 -10.13 14.84
CA GLU A 165 -13.49 -9.26 15.37
C GLU A 165 -13.14 -8.10 14.43
N ALA A 166 -13.63 -8.11 13.18
CA ALA A 166 -13.26 -7.12 12.16
C ALA A 166 -13.54 -5.68 12.58
N GLU A 167 -14.68 -5.43 13.25
CA GLU A 167 -15.08 -4.09 13.69
C GLU A 167 -14.10 -3.53 14.74
N GLN A 168 -13.70 -4.36 15.71
CA GLN A 168 -12.74 -3.96 16.75
C GLN A 168 -11.34 -3.71 16.17
N LEU A 169 -11.03 -4.39 15.06
CA LEU A 169 -9.76 -4.29 14.37
C LEU A 169 -9.80 -3.35 13.15
N ALA A 170 -10.92 -2.65 12.89
CA ALA A 170 -11.14 -1.90 11.66
C ALA A 170 -9.97 -0.98 11.26
N PRO A 171 -9.40 -0.13 12.15
CA PRO A 171 -8.30 0.75 11.77
C PRO A 171 -7.04 -0.01 11.32
N TYR A 172 -6.85 -1.21 11.84
CA TYR A 172 -5.72 -2.09 11.51
C TYR A 172 -5.94 -2.80 10.17
N LEU A 173 -7.16 -3.26 9.90
CA LEU A 173 -7.52 -3.87 8.61
C LEU A 173 -7.40 -2.85 7.48
N VAL A 174 -7.85 -1.60 7.71
CA VAL A 174 -7.66 -0.50 6.75
C VAL A 174 -6.17 -0.26 6.49
N ASN A 175 -5.34 -0.22 7.53
CA ASN A 175 -3.90 -0.02 7.36
C ASN A 175 -3.23 -1.20 6.62
N ALA A 176 -3.64 -2.45 6.90
CA ALA A 176 -3.18 -3.62 6.15
C ALA A 176 -3.54 -3.52 4.66
N PHE A 177 -4.76 -3.06 4.33
CA PHE A 177 -5.18 -2.79 2.95
C PHE A 177 -4.31 -1.73 2.27
N VAL A 178 -4.05 -0.61 2.96
CA VAL A 178 -3.20 0.48 2.47
C VAL A 178 -1.76 -0.02 2.22
N ILE A 179 -1.19 -0.76 3.17
CA ILE A 179 0.17 -1.33 3.03
C ILE A 179 0.22 -2.31 1.86
N CYS A 180 -0.74 -3.23 1.76
CA CYS A 180 -0.81 -4.20 0.68
C CYS A 180 -0.88 -3.51 -0.69
N THR A 181 -1.69 -2.46 -0.79
CA THR A 181 -1.83 -1.66 -2.00
C THR A 181 -0.53 -0.96 -2.38
N TYR A 182 0.14 -0.27 -1.46
CA TYR A 182 1.43 0.36 -1.74
C TYR A 182 2.51 -0.64 -2.11
N LYS A 183 2.57 -1.79 -1.42
CA LYS A 183 3.58 -2.81 -1.71
C LYS A 183 3.31 -3.53 -3.03
N THR A 184 2.07 -3.61 -3.48
CA THR A 184 1.76 -4.05 -4.85
C THR A 184 2.42 -3.12 -5.87
N VAL A 185 2.28 -1.80 -5.67
CA VAL A 185 2.89 -0.80 -6.57
C VAL A 185 4.42 -0.86 -6.52
N SER A 186 5.02 -0.89 -5.32
CA SER A 186 6.47 -0.88 -5.17
C SER A 186 7.15 -2.15 -5.72
N THR A 187 6.52 -3.32 -5.54
CA THR A 187 7.02 -4.60 -6.09
C THR A 187 6.74 -4.77 -7.58
N GLY A 188 5.91 -3.90 -8.17
CA GLY A 188 5.52 -3.98 -9.57
C GLY A 188 4.50 -5.08 -9.88
N ALA A 189 3.91 -5.72 -8.86
CA ALA A 189 2.89 -6.74 -9.04
C ALA A 189 1.67 -6.19 -9.79
N VAL A 190 1.16 -6.93 -10.78
CA VAL A 190 0.05 -6.48 -11.63
C VAL A 190 -1.28 -6.45 -10.86
N VAL A 191 -1.50 -7.48 -10.03
CA VAL A 191 -2.74 -7.65 -9.27
C VAL A 191 -2.48 -7.29 -7.81
N ASN A 192 -3.28 -6.38 -7.27
CA ASN A 192 -3.33 -6.13 -5.83
C ASN A 192 -4.29 -7.15 -5.19
N PRO A 193 -3.80 -8.13 -4.42
CA PRO A 193 -4.64 -9.16 -3.85
C PRO A 193 -5.64 -8.61 -2.82
N ALA A 194 -5.38 -7.44 -2.23
CA ALA A 194 -6.30 -6.82 -1.28
C ALA A 194 -7.59 -6.27 -1.91
N MET A 195 -7.64 -6.08 -3.23
CA MET A 195 -8.80 -5.49 -3.91
C MET A 195 -10.09 -6.31 -3.75
N ILE A 196 -9.98 -7.61 -3.48
CA ILE A 196 -11.14 -8.47 -3.18
C ILE A 196 -11.88 -8.05 -1.90
N TYR A 197 -11.24 -7.24 -1.06
CA TYR A 197 -11.78 -6.73 0.21
C TYR A 197 -12.18 -5.26 0.18
N ALA A 198 -12.08 -4.58 -0.98
CA ALA A 198 -12.25 -3.13 -1.04
C ALA A 198 -13.60 -2.66 -0.46
N GLN A 199 -14.70 -3.32 -0.83
CA GLN A 199 -16.05 -2.98 -0.33
C GLN A 199 -16.19 -3.19 1.18
N GLN A 200 -15.62 -4.28 1.71
CA GLN A 200 -15.64 -4.56 3.15
C GLN A 200 -14.78 -3.55 3.93
N ILE A 201 -13.65 -3.12 3.35
CA ILE A 201 -12.81 -2.07 3.93
C ILE A 201 -13.56 -0.73 3.97
N ASP A 202 -14.27 -0.37 2.90
CA ASP A 202 -15.10 0.84 2.90
C ASP A 202 -16.19 0.78 3.98
N ALA A 203 -16.89 -0.34 4.11
CA ALA A 203 -17.89 -0.55 5.16
C ALA A 203 -17.29 -0.47 6.58
N LEU A 204 -16.08 -1.01 6.79
CA LEU A 204 -15.37 -0.87 8.06
C LEU A 204 -15.03 0.59 8.36
N ILE A 205 -14.63 1.37 7.35
CA ILE A 205 -14.36 2.81 7.51
C ILE A 205 -15.65 3.56 7.85
N ASP A 206 -16.78 3.24 7.21
CA ASP A 206 -18.07 3.84 7.54
C ASP A 206 -18.48 3.61 9.00
N GLY A 207 -18.15 2.44 9.56
CA GLY A 207 -18.37 2.09 10.97
C GLY A 207 -17.40 2.73 11.96
N MET A 208 -16.30 3.35 11.51
CA MET A 208 -15.33 4.02 12.38
C MET A 208 -15.86 5.39 12.87
N SER A 209 -15.47 5.78 14.08
CA SER A 209 -15.76 7.10 14.63
C SER A 209 -14.70 8.13 14.23
N PRO A 210 -15.06 9.42 14.06
CA PRO A 210 -14.08 10.50 14.07
C PRO A 210 -13.26 10.49 15.37
N SER A 211 -11.97 10.81 15.28
CA SER A 211 -11.06 10.78 16.42
C SER A 211 -9.91 11.76 16.28
N HIS A 212 -9.51 12.39 17.39
CA HIS A 212 -8.24 13.12 17.46
C HIS A 212 -7.00 12.20 17.37
N SER A 213 -7.20 10.88 17.48
CA SER A 213 -6.13 9.92 17.25
C SER A 213 -6.17 9.51 15.78
N MET A 214 -5.21 10.02 15.02
CA MET A 214 -5.03 9.71 13.61
C MET A 214 -5.06 8.21 13.26
N ARG A 215 -4.71 7.35 14.20
CA ARG A 215 -4.59 5.90 13.97
C ARG A 215 -5.93 5.18 13.94
N ILE A 216 -6.97 5.79 14.50
CA ILE A 216 -8.32 5.22 14.60
C ILE A 216 -9.37 6.16 14.02
N ASP A 217 -8.93 7.27 13.41
CA ASP A 217 -9.81 8.27 12.82
C ASP A 217 -10.34 7.82 11.46
N ARG A 218 -11.66 7.97 11.28
CA ARG A 218 -12.37 7.61 10.05
C ARG A 218 -11.89 8.38 8.83
N GLU A 219 -11.69 9.69 8.94
CA GLU A 219 -11.40 10.56 7.80
C GLU A 219 -9.96 10.33 7.31
N ILE A 220 -9.02 10.14 8.23
CA ILE A 220 -7.64 9.78 7.92
C ILE A 220 -7.55 8.38 7.31
N ALA A 221 -8.35 7.42 7.82
CA ALA A 221 -8.44 6.08 7.24
C ALA A 221 -8.93 6.15 5.78
N ARG A 222 -10.03 6.88 5.53
CA ARG A 222 -10.59 7.09 4.19
C ARG A 222 -9.60 7.78 3.24
N LEU A 223 -8.97 8.86 3.69
CA LEU A 223 -7.95 9.58 2.92
C LEU A 223 -6.79 8.66 2.55
N SER A 224 -6.32 7.82 3.48
CA SER A 224 -5.21 6.90 3.26
C SER A 224 -5.56 5.82 2.22
N VAL A 225 -6.79 5.30 2.25
CA VAL A 225 -7.28 4.34 1.25
C VAL A 225 -7.32 4.97 -0.12
N HIS A 226 -7.99 6.11 -0.30
CA HIS A 226 -8.04 6.76 -1.60
C HIS A 226 -6.66 7.18 -2.10
N THR A 227 -5.76 7.62 -1.20
CA THR A 227 -4.37 7.92 -1.56
C THR A 227 -3.68 6.66 -2.10
N ALA A 228 -3.81 5.52 -1.43
CA ALA A 228 -3.22 4.28 -1.92
C ALA A 228 -3.85 3.80 -3.24
N LEU A 229 -5.17 3.95 -3.39
CA LEU A 229 -5.90 3.54 -4.59
C LEU A 229 -5.52 4.35 -5.82
N TRP A 230 -5.31 5.68 -5.74
CA TRP A 230 -4.86 6.41 -6.93
C TRP A 230 -3.45 6.00 -7.37
N HIS A 231 -2.56 5.65 -6.43
CA HIS A 231 -1.26 5.07 -6.79
C HIS A 231 -1.45 3.74 -7.51
N TYR A 232 -2.31 2.86 -6.98
CA TYR A 232 -2.59 1.60 -7.66
C TYR A 232 -3.21 1.81 -9.05
N ALA A 233 -4.12 2.77 -9.18
CA ALA A 233 -4.75 3.16 -10.45
C ALA A 233 -3.72 3.60 -11.50
N VAL A 234 -2.79 4.50 -11.14
CA VAL A 234 -1.66 4.89 -12.00
C VAL A 234 -0.80 3.68 -12.37
N HIS A 235 -0.58 2.78 -11.41
CA HIS A 235 0.22 1.58 -11.65
C HIS A 235 -0.44 0.63 -12.65
N ILE A 236 -1.75 0.42 -12.60
CA ILE A 236 -2.43 -0.47 -13.55
C ILE A 236 -2.94 0.25 -14.81
N GLY A 237 -2.85 1.58 -14.86
CA GLY A 237 -3.38 2.38 -15.96
C GLY A 237 -4.90 2.53 -15.94
N ASP A 238 -5.55 2.39 -14.77
CA ASP A 238 -7.00 2.52 -14.61
C ASP A 238 -7.37 3.98 -14.34
N ARG A 239 -7.95 4.62 -15.34
CA ARG A 239 -8.33 6.04 -15.25
C ARG A 239 -9.58 6.25 -14.38
N ALA A 240 -10.56 5.35 -14.43
CA ALA A 240 -11.80 5.50 -13.69
C ALA A 240 -11.53 5.40 -12.18
N LEU A 241 -10.72 4.43 -11.77
CA LEU A 241 -10.29 4.30 -10.37
C LEU A 241 -9.46 5.49 -9.90
N PHE A 242 -8.61 6.05 -10.78
CA PHE A 242 -7.83 7.24 -10.46
C PHE A 242 -8.73 8.44 -10.13
N GLU A 243 -9.69 8.75 -11.01
CA GLU A 243 -10.61 9.88 -10.83
C GLU A 243 -11.48 9.69 -9.58
N ALA A 244 -12.08 8.50 -9.41
CA ALA A 244 -12.89 8.20 -8.23
C ALA A 244 -12.10 8.33 -6.92
N SER A 245 -10.83 7.92 -6.93
CA SER A 245 -9.94 8.08 -5.78
C SER A 245 -9.63 9.56 -5.50
N MET A 246 -9.39 10.36 -6.54
CA MET A 246 -9.12 11.78 -6.41
C MET A 246 -10.36 12.56 -5.93
N ASP A 247 -11.55 12.18 -6.38
CA ASP A 247 -12.83 12.75 -5.91
C ASP A 247 -13.06 12.44 -4.43
N GLY A 248 -12.80 11.19 -4.01
CA GLY A 248 -12.85 10.80 -2.60
C GLY A 248 -11.90 11.60 -1.72
N ILE A 249 -10.67 11.86 -2.20
CA ILE A 249 -9.69 12.70 -1.49
C ILE A 249 -10.18 14.13 -1.35
N GLU A 250 -10.74 14.71 -2.41
CA GLU A 250 -11.27 16.07 -2.38
C GLU A 250 -12.47 16.18 -1.43
N ALA A 251 -13.39 15.21 -1.47
CA ALA A 251 -14.55 15.15 -0.59
C ALA A 251 -14.13 15.08 0.90
N VAL A 252 -13.24 14.15 1.25
CA VAL A 252 -12.70 14.03 2.62
C VAL A 252 -11.96 15.29 3.02
N SER A 253 -11.18 15.87 2.11
CA SER A 253 -10.48 17.12 2.37
C SER A 253 -11.47 18.22 2.72
N ARG A 254 -12.63 18.35 2.07
CA ARG A 254 -13.60 19.43 2.35
C ARG A 254 -14.28 19.33 3.72
N MET A 255 -14.42 18.15 4.31
CA MET A 255 -15.26 17.91 5.49
C MET A 255 -14.57 18.16 6.84
N ASP A 256 -13.23 18.06 6.90
CA ASP A 256 -12.50 17.98 8.16
C ASP A 256 -12.31 19.36 8.86
N ARG A 257 -12.66 19.40 10.16
CA ARG A 257 -12.58 20.55 11.08
C ARG A 257 -11.32 20.53 11.97
N GLU A 258 -10.62 19.40 12.09
CA GLU A 258 -9.43 19.24 12.94
C GLU A 258 -8.26 18.58 12.20
N GLN A 259 -7.47 19.42 11.53
CA GLN A 259 -6.51 18.98 10.52
C GLN A 259 -5.20 18.47 11.11
N HIS A 260 -5.07 17.16 11.33
CA HIS A 260 -3.80 16.57 11.77
C HIS A 260 -2.65 16.76 10.76
N PRO A 261 -1.39 16.93 11.21
CA PRO A 261 -0.22 17.06 10.33
C PRO A 261 -0.08 15.98 9.25
N THR A 262 -0.40 14.72 9.56
CA THR A 262 -0.32 13.60 8.61
C THR A 262 -1.52 13.54 7.67
N PHE A 263 -2.68 14.09 8.05
CA PHE A 263 -3.77 14.33 7.12
C PHE A 263 -3.28 15.25 6.00
N ALA A 264 -2.68 16.39 6.38
CA ALA A 264 -2.13 17.33 5.42
C ALA A 264 -1.03 16.72 4.54
N TYR A 265 -0.20 15.81 5.06
CA TYR A 265 0.78 15.11 4.23
C TYR A 265 0.13 14.37 3.05
N ASN A 266 -0.87 13.52 3.29
CA ASN A 266 -1.52 12.75 2.22
C ASN A 266 -2.40 13.64 1.32
N ALA A 267 -3.15 14.56 1.93
CA ALA A 267 -4.06 15.45 1.22
C ALA A 267 -3.31 16.42 0.31
N CYS A 268 -2.32 17.15 0.83
CA CYS A 268 -1.59 18.15 0.04
C CYS A 268 -0.91 17.54 -1.18
N LYS A 269 -0.31 16.36 -1.04
CA LYS A 269 0.37 15.66 -2.14
C LYS A 269 -0.61 15.22 -3.24
N SER A 270 -1.72 14.61 -2.85
CA SER A 270 -2.71 14.10 -3.80
C SER A 270 -3.46 15.24 -4.49
N LEU A 271 -3.84 16.27 -3.74
CA LEU A 271 -4.48 17.47 -4.27
C LEU A 271 -3.53 18.27 -5.18
N LEU A 272 -2.23 18.29 -4.90
CA LEU A 272 -1.22 18.91 -5.77
C LEU A 272 -1.21 18.24 -7.14
N LEU A 273 -1.24 16.90 -7.19
CA LEU A 273 -1.32 16.16 -8.44
C LEU A 273 -2.63 16.46 -9.18
N ARG A 274 -3.77 16.41 -8.49
CA ARG A 274 -5.08 16.73 -9.10
C ARG A 274 -5.07 18.14 -9.68
N ALA A 275 -4.61 19.14 -8.93
CA ALA A 275 -4.53 20.51 -9.38
C ALA A 275 -3.62 20.68 -10.60
N LEU A 276 -2.47 20.01 -10.63
CA LEU A 276 -1.59 19.98 -11.80
C LEU A 276 -2.31 19.39 -13.02
N LEU A 277 -2.95 18.24 -12.89
CA LEU A 277 -3.62 17.58 -14.02
C LEU A 277 -4.79 18.41 -14.55
N MET A 278 -5.56 19.03 -13.65
CA MET A 278 -6.63 19.97 -14.02
C MET A 278 -6.09 21.19 -14.77
N SER A 279 -4.89 21.68 -14.42
CA SER A 279 -4.31 22.88 -15.04
C SER A 279 -4.09 22.76 -16.54
N PHE A 280 -4.04 21.54 -17.07
CA PHE A 280 -3.92 21.30 -18.51
C PHE A 280 -5.23 21.48 -19.30
N SER A 281 -6.37 21.48 -18.63
CA SER A 281 -7.69 21.53 -19.29
C SER A 281 -8.57 22.67 -18.79
N ASP A 282 -8.46 23.02 -17.50
CA ASP A 282 -9.18 24.13 -16.88
C ASP A 282 -8.26 24.90 -15.92
N PRO A 283 -7.56 25.94 -16.43
CA PRO A 283 -6.75 26.83 -15.61
C PRO A 283 -7.53 27.52 -14.49
N ALA A 284 -8.82 27.81 -14.68
CA ALA A 284 -9.62 28.48 -13.65
C ALA A 284 -9.93 27.54 -12.48
N ALA A 285 -10.43 26.33 -12.76
CA ALA A 285 -10.70 25.33 -11.74
C ALA A 285 -9.43 24.81 -11.05
N SER A 286 -8.31 24.69 -11.78
CA SER A 286 -7.04 24.29 -11.18
C SER A 286 -6.52 25.27 -10.12
N ARG A 287 -6.78 26.58 -10.27
CA ARG A 287 -6.43 27.59 -9.24
C ARG A 287 -7.17 27.32 -7.92
N TYR A 288 -8.44 26.90 -7.99
CA TYR A 288 -9.20 26.50 -6.80
C TYR A 288 -8.58 25.23 -6.16
N ALA A 289 -8.23 24.23 -6.97
CA ALA A 289 -7.60 23.01 -6.47
C ALA A 289 -6.23 23.29 -5.81
N PHE A 290 -5.40 24.16 -6.38
CA PHE A 290 -4.15 24.61 -5.75
C PHE A 290 -4.40 25.41 -4.46
N ALA A 291 -5.46 26.22 -4.39
CA ALA A 291 -5.80 26.95 -3.17
C ALA A 291 -6.19 25.99 -2.04
N LEU A 292 -6.84 24.87 -2.36
CA LEU A 292 -7.15 23.82 -1.41
C LEU A 292 -5.87 23.21 -0.81
N VAL A 293 -4.83 22.94 -1.60
CA VAL A 293 -3.52 22.46 -1.10
C VAL A 293 -2.97 23.41 -0.03
N TYR A 294 -2.94 24.71 -0.34
CA TYR A 294 -2.44 25.72 0.61
C TYR A 294 -3.31 25.80 1.87
N ALA A 295 -4.63 25.77 1.73
CA ALA A 295 -5.55 25.80 2.87
C ALA A 295 -5.34 24.62 3.83
N ARG A 296 -5.11 23.41 3.29
CA ARG A 296 -4.85 22.20 4.10
C ARG A 296 -3.52 22.27 4.84
N PHE A 297 -2.46 22.71 4.18
CA PHE A 297 -1.20 22.95 4.86
C PHE A 297 -1.35 23.99 5.99
N ARG A 298 -1.99 25.14 5.71
CA ARG A 298 -2.19 26.20 6.71
C ARG A 298 -2.95 25.72 7.93
N ALA A 299 -4.00 24.92 7.74
CA ALA A 299 -4.79 24.38 8.83
C ALA A 299 -3.96 23.43 9.72
N ALA A 300 -3.18 22.53 9.12
CA ALA A 300 -2.31 21.63 9.87
C ALA A 300 -1.15 22.35 10.59
N ALA A 301 -0.57 23.39 9.97
CA ALA A 301 0.50 24.18 10.57
C ALA A 301 0.04 25.02 11.76
N ALA A 302 -1.26 25.34 11.85
CA ALA A 302 -1.84 26.04 12.99
C ALA A 302 -1.87 25.18 14.27
N ILE A 303 -1.73 23.85 14.14
CA ILE A 303 -1.65 22.94 15.28
C ILE A 303 -0.25 23.00 15.89
N ARG A 304 -0.18 23.38 17.17
CA ARG A 304 1.07 23.30 17.94
C ARG A 304 1.51 21.84 18.06
N THR A 305 2.69 21.52 17.52
CA THR A 305 3.30 20.19 17.65
C THR A 305 4.66 20.26 18.32
N GLY A 306 4.87 19.45 19.36
CA GLY A 306 6.19 19.17 19.94
C GLY A 306 6.85 17.91 19.36
N ASN A 307 6.25 17.26 18.35
CA ASN A 307 6.71 16.00 17.80
C ASN A 307 7.59 16.22 16.54
N PRO A 308 8.88 15.85 16.55
CA PRO A 308 9.77 16.06 15.41
C PRO A 308 9.39 15.27 14.15
N VAL A 309 8.72 14.12 14.28
CA VAL A 309 8.20 13.37 13.12
C VAL A 309 7.13 14.19 12.39
N TRP A 310 6.27 14.88 13.14
CA TRP A 310 5.24 15.72 12.54
C TRP A 310 5.83 16.96 11.86
N LEU A 311 6.98 17.46 12.30
CA LEU A 311 7.71 18.51 11.57
C LEU A 311 8.19 18.02 10.20
N GLN A 312 8.66 16.78 10.10
CA GLN A 312 9.04 16.19 8.82
C GLN A 312 7.82 16.02 7.89
N GLU A 313 6.69 15.54 8.41
CA GLU A 313 5.44 15.42 7.63
C GLU A 313 4.94 16.79 7.15
N LEU A 314 5.01 17.82 8.01
CA LEU A 314 4.67 19.21 7.65
C LEU A 314 5.63 19.79 6.60
N SER A 315 6.89 19.36 6.54
CA SER A 315 7.83 19.86 5.52
C SER A 315 7.39 19.53 4.09
N VAL A 316 6.79 18.35 3.89
CA VAL A 316 6.27 17.94 2.58
C VAL A 316 4.99 18.71 2.25
N GLY A 317 4.10 18.90 3.25
CA GLY A 317 2.94 19.78 3.11
C GLY A 317 3.34 21.22 2.76
N LEU A 318 4.40 21.74 3.37
CA LEU A 318 4.96 23.06 3.09
C LEU A 318 5.47 23.14 1.64
N GLN A 319 6.29 22.18 1.20
CA GLN A 319 6.79 22.14 -0.18
C GLN A 319 5.66 22.11 -1.20
N ALA A 320 4.64 21.27 -0.96
CA ALA A 320 3.45 21.21 -1.82
C ALA A 320 2.71 22.54 -1.84
N SER A 321 2.58 23.20 -0.69
CA SER A 321 1.93 24.51 -0.59
C SER A 321 2.69 25.62 -1.32
N ILE A 322 4.03 25.60 -1.30
CA ILE A 322 4.88 26.56 -2.02
C ILE A 322 4.69 26.40 -3.52
N LEU A 323 4.74 25.15 -4.02
CA LEU A 323 4.48 24.85 -5.43
C LEU A 323 3.07 25.28 -5.85
N ALA A 324 2.06 25.04 -5.00
CA ALA A 324 0.68 25.44 -5.26
C ALA A 324 0.51 26.96 -5.34
N VAL A 325 1.08 27.72 -4.39
CA VAL A 325 1.02 29.20 -4.40
C VAL A 325 1.75 29.77 -5.63
N GLY A 326 2.92 29.21 -5.96
CA GLY A 326 3.65 29.56 -7.18
C GLY A 326 2.81 29.34 -8.44
N ALA A 327 2.17 28.18 -8.55
CA ALA A 327 1.30 27.84 -9.67
C ALA A 327 0.09 28.77 -9.78
N ILE A 328 -0.57 29.11 -8.66
CA ILE A 328 -1.67 30.08 -8.65
C ILE A 328 -1.20 31.43 -9.22
N LYS A 329 0.00 31.90 -8.83
CA LYS A 329 0.54 33.17 -9.32
C LYS A 329 0.78 33.13 -10.83
N THR A 330 1.36 32.06 -11.35
CA THR A 330 1.61 31.87 -12.79
C THR A 330 0.31 31.75 -13.60
N LEU A 331 -0.66 30.98 -13.10
CA LEU A 331 -1.95 30.79 -13.77
C LEU A 331 -2.87 32.02 -13.68
N LYS A 332 -2.61 32.96 -12.75
CA LYS A 332 -3.30 34.26 -12.73
C LYS A 332 -2.83 35.19 -13.83
N THR A 333 -1.60 35.02 -14.31
CA THR A 333 -1.06 35.80 -15.44
C THR A 333 -1.29 35.12 -16.79
N GLU A 334 -2.14 34.08 -16.83
CA GLU A 334 -2.44 33.29 -18.06
C GLU A 334 -1.20 32.64 -18.69
N ILE A 335 -0.15 32.43 -17.90
CA ILE A 335 1.07 31.75 -18.33
C ILE A 335 0.95 30.27 -17.97
N GLU A 336 1.38 29.39 -18.88
CA GLU A 336 1.49 27.97 -18.59
C GLU A 336 2.53 27.66 -17.51
N LEU A 337 2.31 26.59 -16.74
CA LEU A 337 3.30 26.12 -15.78
C LEU A 337 4.57 25.67 -16.49
N SER A 338 5.73 26.11 -16.01
CA SER A 338 7.01 25.72 -16.59
C SER A 338 7.27 24.21 -16.43
N ARG A 339 8.04 23.63 -17.36
CA ARG A 339 8.45 22.21 -17.28
C ARG A 339 9.12 21.86 -15.94
N GLY A 340 9.89 22.79 -15.38
CA GLY A 340 10.53 22.61 -14.07
C GLY A 340 9.51 22.47 -12.94
N VAL A 341 8.50 23.34 -12.90
CA VAL A 341 7.43 23.27 -11.89
C VAL A 341 6.61 22.00 -12.01
N ILE A 342 6.21 21.63 -13.23
CA ILE A 342 5.48 20.38 -13.50
C ILE A 342 6.30 19.18 -12.99
N ARG A 343 7.59 19.13 -13.31
CA ARG A 343 8.49 18.07 -12.85
C ARG A 343 8.55 18.00 -11.32
N SER A 344 8.75 19.12 -10.64
CA SER A 344 8.80 19.16 -9.17
C SER A 344 7.50 18.68 -8.53
N MET A 345 6.35 19.01 -9.11
CA MET A 345 5.06 18.52 -8.63
C MET A 345 4.90 17.00 -8.83
N LEU A 346 5.28 16.47 -9.99
CA LEU A 346 5.23 15.03 -10.27
C LEU A 346 6.21 14.21 -9.43
N GLU A 347 7.36 14.78 -9.04
CA GLU A 347 8.32 14.16 -8.13
C GLU A 347 7.84 14.21 -6.67
N LEU A 348 7.17 15.30 -6.26
CA LEU A 348 6.72 15.48 -4.88
C LEU A 348 5.43 14.72 -4.57
N ALA A 349 4.47 14.67 -5.49
CA ALA A 349 3.12 14.14 -5.23
C ALA A 349 3.07 12.65 -4.82
N PRO A 350 3.79 11.72 -5.47
CA PRO A 350 3.66 10.31 -5.11
C PRO A 350 4.39 9.97 -3.81
N ARG A 351 3.88 8.96 -3.10
CA ARG A 351 4.58 8.28 -1.99
C ARG A 351 5.52 7.19 -2.52
N VAL A 352 5.20 6.59 -3.66
CA VAL A 352 6.00 5.55 -4.28
C VAL A 352 6.99 6.20 -5.26
N GLY A 353 8.28 6.07 -4.98
CA GLY A 353 9.37 6.63 -5.79
C GLY A 353 10.11 5.59 -6.64
N THR A 354 9.40 4.62 -7.24
CA THR A 354 10.04 3.65 -8.13
C THR A 354 10.13 4.22 -9.55
N PRO A 355 11.23 3.98 -10.30
CA PRO A 355 11.35 4.47 -11.67
C PRO A 355 10.23 4.00 -12.61
N ALA A 356 9.70 2.80 -12.39
CA ALA A 356 8.57 2.27 -13.14
C ALA A 356 7.28 3.07 -12.87
N PHE A 357 7.00 3.39 -11.61
CA PHE A 357 5.85 4.20 -11.23
C PHE A 357 5.97 5.62 -11.77
N GLU A 358 7.14 6.25 -11.66
CA GLU A 358 7.39 7.59 -12.18
C GLU A 358 7.13 7.69 -13.69
N ARG A 359 7.51 6.66 -14.47
CA ARG A 359 7.21 6.61 -15.91
C ARG A 359 5.71 6.59 -16.18
N LYS A 360 4.95 5.79 -15.43
CA LYS A 360 3.49 5.71 -15.57
C LYS A 360 2.82 7.02 -15.16
N LEU A 361 3.29 7.66 -14.09
CA LEU A 361 2.79 8.95 -13.64
C LEU A 361 3.06 10.06 -14.68
N LYS A 362 4.26 10.09 -15.28
CA LYS A 362 4.59 11.01 -16.37
C LYS A 362 3.72 10.76 -17.60
N ALA A 363 3.48 9.49 -17.96
CA ALA A 363 2.60 9.14 -19.06
C ALA A 363 1.15 9.60 -18.82
N LEU A 364 0.64 9.45 -17.58
CA LEU A 364 -0.67 9.99 -17.19
C LEU A 364 -0.72 11.51 -17.40
N ALA A 365 0.28 12.25 -16.89
CA ALA A 365 0.32 13.70 -17.06
C ALA A 365 0.35 14.15 -18.53
N VAL A 366 1.08 13.42 -19.38
CA VAL A 366 1.08 13.66 -20.84
C VAL A 366 -0.30 13.42 -21.44
N ALA A 367 -0.97 12.32 -21.06
CA ALA A 367 -2.32 12.03 -21.54
C ALA A 367 -3.32 13.15 -21.19
N TYR A 368 -3.35 13.59 -19.93
CA TYR A 368 -4.17 14.75 -19.51
C TYR A 368 -3.84 16.01 -20.30
N LYS A 369 -2.56 16.26 -20.56
CA LYS A 369 -2.13 17.42 -21.34
C LYS A 369 -2.67 17.37 -22.77
N THR A 370 -2.50 16.24 -23.45
CA THR A 370 -2.99 16.05 -24.82
C THR A 370 -4.52 16.15 -24.90
N GLU A 371 -5.24 15.57 -23.94
CA GLU A 371 -6.70 15.67 -23.85
C GLU A 371 -7.17 17.11 -23.61
N GLY A 372 -6.50 17.84 -22.70
CA GLY A 372 -6.80 19.24 -22.41
C GLY A 372 -6.59 20.15 -23.61
N GLU A 373 -5.46 19.99 -24.32
CA GLU A 373 -5.17 20.72 -25.56
C GLU A 373 -6.20 20.43 -26.65
N ALA A 374 -6.66 19.17 -26.77
CA ALA A 374 -7.69 18.79 -27.73
C ALA A 374 -9.04 19.47 -27.40
N ARG A 375 -9.43 19.51 -26.12
CA ARG A 375 -10.67 20.17 -25.66
C ARG A 375 -10.64 21.68 -25.90
N LEU A 376 -9.53 22.33 -25.58
CA LEU A 376 -9.37 23.77 -25.81
C LEU A 376 -9.44 24.13 -27.30
N LYS A 377 -8.89 23.26 -28.18
CA LYS A 377 -8.99 23.42 -29.64
C LYS A 377 -10.38 23.19 -30.19
N ALA A 378 -11.17 22.29 -29.58
CA ALA A 378 -12.53 22.01 -30.01
C ALA A 378 -13.51 23.17 -29.69
N GLY A 379 -13.11 24.13 -28.85
CA GLY A 379 -13.98 25.19 -28.34
C GLY A 379 -14.99 24.65 -27.31
N PRO A 380 -15.80 25.51 -26.67
CA PRO A 380 -16.93 25.03 -25.89
C PRO A 380 -17.82 24.22 -26.82
N ALA A 381 -18.03 22.94 -26.51
CA ALA A 381 -19.11 22.19 -27.13
C ALA A 381 -20.37 23.05 -26.97
N GLN A 382 -21.05 23.37 -28.08
CA GLN A 382 -22.42 23.84 -28.00
C GLN A 382 -23.18 22.75 -27.25
N VAL A 383 -23.34 22.95 -25.94
CA VAL A 383 -24.37 22.27 -25.18
C VAL A 383 -25.62 22.69 -25.91
N ALA A 384 -26.21 21.75 -26.65
CA ALA A 384 -27.57 21.90 -27.12
C ALA A 384 -28.37 22.30 -25.89
N ALA A 385 -28.81 23.56 -25.86
CA ALA A 385 -29.90 23.93 -25.02
C ALA A 385 -31.04 23.02 -25.47
N ASP A 386 -31.40 22.05 -24.62
CA ASP A 386 -32.79 21.63 -24.55
C ASP A 386 -33.55 22.86 -24.04
N ASP A 387 -33.80 23.80 -24.95
CA ASP A 387 -34.93 24.70 -24.92
C ASP A 387 -36.15 23.81 -25.16
N ASP A 388 -36.68 23.24 -24.08
CA ASP A 388 -38.06 22.75 -23.96
C ASP A 388 -38.43 22.78 -22.47
N LEU A 389 -38.44 23.99 -21.92
CA LEU A 389 -39.35 24.34 -20.84
C LEU A 389 -40.31 25.37 -21.43
N ASP A 390 -41.29 24.86 -22.17
CA ASP A 390 -42.59 25.49 -22.39
C ASP A 390 -43.15 25.88 -21.01
N LEU A 391 -42.94 27.14 -20.64
CA LEU A 391 -43.80 27.83 -19.70
C LEU A 391 -44.79 28.60 -20.54
N ASP A 392 -45.94 27.95 -20.79
CA ASP A 392 -47.16 28.58 -21.29
C ASP A 392 -47.50 29.80 -20.42
N GLU A 393 -47.16 30.99 -20.91
CA GLU A 393 -47.92 32.20 -20.65
C GLU A 393 -48.96 32.34 -21.76
N ASP A 394 -50.22 32.02 -21.46
CA ASP A 394 -51.32 32.83 -21.98
C ASP A 394 -52.67 32.57 -21.29
N GLY A 395 -53.28 33.68 -20.85
CA GLY A 395 -54.74 33.90 -20.71
C GLY A 395 -55.46 33.18 -19.56
N GLY A 396 -56.20 33.83 -18.68
CA GLY A 396 -56.81 35.15 -18.72
C GLY A 396 -58.09 35.13 -17.88
N HIS A 397 -58.26 36.18 -17.09
CA HIS A 397 -59.50 36.86 -16.68
C HIS A 397 -60.73 36.15 -16.06
N GLU A 398 -61.24 36.87 -15.03
CA GLU A 398 -62.64 37.03 -14.57
C GLU A 398 -63.26 35.94 -13.69
N SER A 399 -63.28 36.14 -12.36
CA SER A 399 -64.30 36.91 -11.61
C SER A 399 -63.94 36.98 -10.12
#